data_AF-A0A370X7K1-F1
#
_entry.id   AF-A0A370X7K1-F1
#
_cell.length_a   1.000
_cell.length_b   1.000
_cell.length_c   1.000
_cell.angle_alpha   90.00
_cell.angle_beta   90.00
_cell.angle_gamma   90.00
#
_symmetry.space_group_name_H-M   'P 1'
#
loop_
_entity.id
_entity.type
_entity.pdbx_description
1 polymer ?
#
loop_
_entity_poly.entity_id
_entity_poly.type
_entity_poly.pdbx_seq_one_letter_code
_entity_poly.pdbx_strand_id
1 'polypeptide(L)'
;MVHPRKIAGAIALALGLIGVSHATGNPKSTFDNVVTFGDSLSDAGNISLYEVPGFQPPQKFTTNPGNITVQNVAAALGYSLTASLAGGNDYAWGGAGVNNNSPGTPAGVPTITTQINTYLASHPTLDSHALYTMWGGANDIFYATTTPATAQTQIVAAAQQEVKLLGQLQAAGARNILVFNLPNIGLTPEAQEAGASAASDLTTLSAIYNNQLNAGIGKLGVGIIPVNAFALLSQVIANPGRYGFTNVTIPACGIGSSSVLCGPQGSGLPYTYAPGTNNSYLFADGVHPTTGADKMLAQVVLSELAAPQQISLLQEAPLAAVTTQTAAVRNEMTADNFGSTTRAFANINYSNQQFDQSAGAPKTTSNNVDLTVGADVHATDNISAGVGLGIGEHYADVSGGGGYDLQAITGLAYLTWHSGGAYAGTYGDFGQASYTNVNRVFMVGDYRTHESGKTDGSYLGLGFHGGYWFDVGSLKTGPLVNVEYQNIKIDGYSEGGNDATSMWFGRQERNALISTLGWGLQGHWQMSNMDLTPFAELGWNHDSRASTDMVTAGVNGMNGSFDMAGFTPDKNWGSANAGVRAQITSNVLGWVSYNGHFSDNSQRYNSINLGVKFGF
;
A
#
# COMPACT_ATOMS: atom_id res chain seq x y z
N MET A 1 -65.43 13.86 9.28
CA MET A 1 -64.85 15.11 8.72
C MET A 1 -63.57 15.42 9.48
N VAL A 2 -62.60 15.97 8.76
CA VAL A 2 -61.29 16.52 9.17
C VAL A 2 -60.09 15.54 9.22
N HIS A 3 -58.96 16.06 8.74
CA HIS A 3 -57.91 15.47 7.91
C HIS A 3 -56.64 14.97 8.65
N PRO A 4 -55.75 14.23 7.95
CA PRO A 4 -54.48 13.72 8.45
C PRO A 4 -53.36 14.76 8.36
N ARG A 5 -52.38 14.68 9.30
CA ARG A 5 -50.94 14.97 9.14
C ARG A 5 -50.28 15.08 10.52
N LYS A 6 -49.35 14.17 10.81
CA LYS A 6 -47.96 14.46 11.22
C LYS A 6 -47.18 13.16 11.39
N ILE A 7 -46.30 12.95 10.42
CA ILE A 7 -45.24 11.95 10.31
C ILE A 7 -43.98 12.51 10.99
N ALA A 8 -43.12 11.58 11.42
CA ALA A 8 -41.71 11.72 11.77
C ALA A 8 -41.36 12.34 13.12
N GLY A 9 -40.75 11.52 13.99
CA GLY A 9 -39.99 11.99 15.15
C GLY A 9 -40.02 11.07 16.36
N ALA A 10 -39.74 9.76 16.23
CA ALA A 10 -39.57 8.89 17.41
C ALA A 10 -38.82 7.57 17.15
N ILE A 11 -37.80 7.51 16.28
CA ILE A 11 -36.80 6.43 16.28
C ILE A 11 -35.44 7.04 15.89
N ALA A 12 -34.81 7.78 16.80
CA ALA A 12 -33.47 8.36 16.57
C ALA A 12 -32.63 8.49 17.84
N LEU A 13 -32.95 7.78 18.93
CA LEU A 13 -32.25 7.95 20.21
C LEU A 13 -32.05 6.60 20.93
N ALA A 14 -31.32 5.67 20.30
CA ALA A 14 -30.82 4.46 20.98
C ALA A 14 -29.59 3.79 20.30
N LEU A 15 -28.81 4.50 19.47
CA LEU A 15 -27.61 3.95 18.81
C LEU A 15 -26.31 4.72 19.11
N GLY A 16 -26.34 5.72 19.98
CA GLY A 16 -25.12 6.37 20.48
C GLY A 16 -24.70 5.72 21.78
N LEU A 17 -23.73 4.79 21.75
CA LEU A 17 -22.77 4.45 22.82
C LEU A 17 -22.11 3.08 22.55
N ILE A 18 -21.37 2.95 21.45
CA ILE A 18 -20.17 2.09 21.39
C ILE A 18 -19.11 2.88 20.63
N GLY A 19 -18.56 3.89 21.29
CA GLY A 19 -17.32 4.52 20.85
C GLY A 19 -16.19 3.54 21.14
N VAL A 20 -15.77 2.79 20.13
CA VAL A 20 -14.51 2.07 20.20
C VAL A 20 -13.42 3.11 20.07
N SER A 21 -12.72 3.35 21.16
CA SER A 21 -11.49 4.13 21.22
C SER A 21 -10.50 3.56 20.21
N HIS A 22 -10.48 4.11 19.00
CA HIS A 22 -9.35 3.94 18.08
C HIS A 22 -8.38 5.06 18.37
N ALA A 23 -7.12 4.67 18.51
CA ALA A 23 -5.99 5.49 18.89
C ALA A 23 -5.97 6.83 18.14
N THR A 24 -5.40 7.83 18.81
CA THR A 24 -5.01 9.14 18.28
C THR A 24 -3.89 9.00 17.23
N GLY A 25 -4.13 8.25 16.15
CA GLY A 25 -3.19 8.08 15.05
C GLY A 25 -3.20 9.29 14.14
N ASN A 26 -2.02 9.68 13.65
CA ASN A 26 -1.88 10.68 12.61
C ASN A 26 -2.55 10.16 11.32
N PRO A 27 -3.59 10.83 10.78
CA PRO A 27 -4.31 10.33 9.60
C PRO A 27 -3.43 10.29 8.33
N LYS A 28 -2.21 10.84 8.39
CA LYS A 28 -1.24 10.86 7.30
C LYS A 28 -0.18 9.74 7.38
N SER A 29 -0.17 8.91 8.43
CA SER A 29 0.90 7.92 8.61
C SER A 29 0.43 6.67 9.35
N THR A 30 1.01 5.53 8.97
CA THR A 30 0.93 4.27 9.73
C THR A 30 1.99 4.19 10.83
N PHE A 31 2.90 5.15 10.90
CA PHE A 31 3.94 5.22 11.93
C PHE A 31 3.54 6.17 13.05
N ASP A 32 4.02 5.92 14.27
CA ASP A 32 3.75 6.73 15.47
C ASP A 32 4.79 7.85 15.70
N ASN A 33 6.00 7.70 15.15
CA ASN A 33 7.09 8.66 15.27
C ASN A 33 8.18 8.40 14.21
N VAL A 34 9.11 9.35 14.04
CA VAL A 34 10.33 9.19 13.23
C VAL A 34 11.56 9.48 14.09
N VAL A 35 12.54 8.57 14.07
CA VAL A 35 13.82 8.69 14.79
C VAL A 35 14.96 8.45 13.82
N THR A 36 15.95 9.33 13.81
CA THR A 36 17.01 9.31 12.80
C THR A 36 18.39 9.17 13.44
N PHE A 37 19.21 8.28 12.89
CA PHE A 37 20.64 8.14 13.16
C PHE A 37 21.41 8.28 11.85
N GLY A 38 22.65 8.74 11.92
CA GLY A 38 23.46 8.84 10.72
C GLY A 38 24.51 9.93 10.76
N ASP A 39 24.86 10.35 9.56
CA ASP A 39 25.88 11.35 9.30
C ASP A 39 25.32 12.68 8.77
N SER A 40 26.13 13.45 8.04
CA SER A 40 25.74 14.73 7.45
C SER A 40 24.54 14.65 6.51
N LEU A 41 24.31 13.52 5.82
CA LEU A 41 23.16 13.35 4.93
C LEU A 41 21.82 13.28 5.69
N SER A 42 21.88 13.03 7.00
CA SER A 42 20.73 12.92 7.89
C SER A 42 20.72 13.96 9.01
N ASP A 43 21.75 14.79 9.17
CA ASP A 43 21.87 15.74 10.30
C ASP A 43 20.93 16.95 10.16
N ALA A 44 19.85 17.00 10.95
CA ALA A 44 18.93 18.14 11.05
C ALA A 44 19.48 19.38 11.81
N GLY A 45 20.78 19.42 12.12
CA GLY A 45 21.50 20.59 12.63
C GLY A 45 22.23 20.42 13.95
N ASN A 46 22.48 19.19 14.42
CA ASN A 46 23.31 18.91 15.58
C ASN A 46 24.73 19.49 15.39
N ILE A 47 25.38 19.30 14.23
CA ILE A 47 26.71 19.88 14.00
C ILE A 47 26.67 21.42 14.09
N SER A 48 25.65 22.05 13.51
CA SER A 48 25.49 23.50 13.49
C SER A 48 25.29 24.05 14.90
N LEU A 49 24.46 23.39 15.71
CA LEU A 49 24.22 23.76 17.11
C LEU A 49 25.43 23.49 18.00
N TYR A 50 26.24 22.48 17.69
CA TYR A 50 27.45 22.19 18.44
C TYR A 50 28.55 23.22 18.20
N GLU A 51 28.81 23.57 16.94
CA GLU A 51 29.85 24.53 16.60
C GLU A 51 29.43 25.97 16.88
N VAL A 52 28.17 26.31 16.59
CA VAL A 52 27.62 27.66 16.78
C VAL A 52 26.22 27.59 17.40
N PRO A 53 26.09 27.40 18.73
CA PRO A 53 24.80 27.21 19.40
C PRO A 53 23.76 28.32 19.14
N GLY A 54 24.22 29.54 18.90
CA GLY A 54 23.37 30.71 18.63
C GLY A 54 22.90 30.83 17.18
N PHE A 55 23.36 29.98 16.26
CA PHE A 55 22.98 30.06 14.84
C PHE A 55 21.57 29.48 14.66
N GLN A 56 20.62 30.34 14.27
CA GLN A 56 19.22 29.95 14.07
C GLN A 56 18.70 30.41 12.71
N PRO A 57 17.95 29.55 11.98
CA PRO A 57 17.73 28.13 12.28
C PRO A 57 19.04 27.32 12.17
N PRO A 58 19.15 26.14 12.82
CA PRO A 58 20.29 25.27 12.65
C PRO A 58 20.51 24.94 11.18
N GLN A 59 21.76 25.03 10.73
CA GLN A 59 22.14 24.74 9.35
C GLN A 59 22.35 23.23 9.16
N LYS A 60 22.15 22.78 7.92
CA LYS A 60 22.18 21.38 7.48
C LYS A 60 23.10 21.23 6.29
N PHE A 61 23.48 20.00 5.94
CA PHE A 61 24.30 19.72 4.75
C PHE A 61 23.44 19.65 3.48
N THR A 62 22.90 20.81 3.10
CA THR A 62 22.13 21.02 1.88
C THR A 62 22.18 22.51 1.52
N THR A 63 21.45 22.95 0.51
CA THR A 63 21.25 24.39 0.25
C THR A 63 20.31 25.00 1.31
N ASN A 64 20.87 25.57 2.37
CA ASN A 64 20.07 26.09 3.49
C ASN A 64 19.18 27.28 3.08
N PRO A 65 17.98 27.43 3.67
CA PRO A 65 17.45 26.70 4.82
C PRO A 65 16.68 25.41 4.48
N GLY A 66 16.88 24.84 3.28
CA GLY A 66 16.15 23.66 2.79
C GLY A 66 16.20 22.43 3.70
N ASN A 67 15.26 21.51 3.50
CA ASN A 67 15.16 20.27 4.28
C ASN A 67 15.93 19.15 3.59
N ILE A 68 16.63 18.36 4.41
CA ILE A 68 17.27 17.11 3.98
C ILE A 68 16.25 15.98 3.79
N THR A 69 16.63 14.89 3.11
CA THR A 69 15.74 13.76 2.79
C THR A 69 14.92 13.27 3.99
N VAL A 70 15.56 12.95 5.12
CA VAL A 70 14.87 12.41 6.31
C VAL A 70 13.87 13.40 6.92
N GLN A 71 14.13 14.71 6.83
CA GLN A 71 13.18 15.75 7.24
C GLN A 71 11.99 15.84 6.28
N ASN A 72 12.21 15.69 4.98
CA ASN A 72 11.15 15.67 3.98
C ASN A 72 10.24 14.42 4.14
N VAL A 73 10.83 13.26 4.41
CA VAL A 73 10.10 12.02 4.72
C VAL A 73 9.26 12.20 5.98
N ALA A 74 9.87 12.66 7.08
CA ALA A 74 9.15 12.92 8.34
C ALA A 74 7.99 13.90 8.14
N ALA A 75 8.22 15.02 7.43
CA ALA A 75 7.19 16.01 7.16
C ALA A 75 6.02 15.47 6.32
N ALA A 76 6.30 14.63 5.32
CA ALA A 76 5.25 13.97 4.52
C ALA A 76 4.41 13.01 5.35
N LEU A 77 5.02 12.34 6.34
CA LEU A 77 4.36 11.50 7.33
C LEU A 77 3.70 12.32 8.46
N GLY A 78 3.81 13.66 8.46
CA GLY A 78 3.19 14.54 9.45
C GLY A 78 3.99 14.74 10.74
N TYR A 79 5.28 14.39 10.75
CA TYR A 79 6.20 14.58 11.86
C TYR A 79 7.16 15.76 11.62
N SER A 80 7.60 16.39 12.71
CA SER A 80 8.71 17.34 12.68
C SER A 80 9.98 16.62 13.16
N LEU A 81 11.02 16.62 12.33
CA LEU A 81 12.31 16.04 12.65
C LEU A 81 13.33 17.16 12.88
N THR A 82 13.73 17.33 14.14
CA THR A 82 14.68 18.36 14.60
C THR A 82 15.85 17.72 15.32
N ALA A 83 16.97 18.44 15.35
CA ALA A 83 18.20 18.04 16.03
C ALA A 83 17.98 17.62 17.51
N SER A 84 18.58 16.51 17.92
CA SER A 84 18.53 15.99 19.29
C SER A 84 19.13 16.96 20.32
N LEU A 85 20.12 17.77 19.96
CA LEU A 85 20.62 18.87 20.80
C LEU A 85 19.56 19.94 21.09
N ALA A 86 18.55 20.08 20.24
CA ALA A 86 17.39 20.93 20.45
C ALA A 86 16.19 20.18 21.05
N GLY A 87 16.38 18.94 21.51
CA GLY A 87 15.34 18.08 22.09
C GLY A 87 14.51 17.29 21.08
N GLY A 88 14.94 17.24 19.81
CA GLY A 88 14.26 16.46 18.76
C GLY A 88 14.70 15.00 18.66
N ASN A 89 14.21 14.31 17.63
CA ASN A 89 14.45 12.88 17.38
C ASN A 89 15.51 12.60 16.31
N ASP A 90 16.25 13.62 15.88
CA ASP A 90 17.37 13.47 14.96
C ASP A 90 18.69 13.40 15.73
N TYR A 91 19.24 12.20 15.82
CA TYR A 91 20.51 11.91 16.46
C TYR A 91 21.68 11.86 15.47
N ALA A 92 21.49 12.19 14.19
CA ALA A 92 22.55 12.19 13.19
C ALA A 92 23.49 13.39 13.35
N TRP A 93 24.76 13.22 12.95
CA TRP A 93 25.77 14.25 13.09
C TRP A 93 26.68 14.36 11.87
N GLY A 94 26.90 15.58 11.40
CA GLY A 94 27.88 15.90 10.37
C GLY A 94 29.27 15.33 10.66
N GLY A 95 29.83 14.59 9.70
CA GLY A 95 31.15 13.97 9.80
C GLY A 95 31.20 12.64 10.55
N ALA A 96 30.08 12.18 11.13
CA ALA A 96 30.02 10.90 11.81
C ALA A 96 30.22 9.73 10.83
N GLY A 97 31.11 8.80 11.18
CA GLY A 97 31.15 7.48 10.56
C GLY A 97 30.45 6.44 11.42
N VAL A 98 30.25 5.25 10.88
CA VAL A 98 29.78 4.09 11.64
C VAL A 98 30.79 3.72 12.72
N ASN A 99 32.07 3.61 12.34
CA ASN A 99 33.20 3.33 13.22
C ASN A 99 34.15 4.52 13.35
N ASN A 100 34.49 5.15 12.23
CA ASN A 100 35.49 6.21 12.18
C ASN A 100 34.92 7.47 11.55
N ASN A 101 34.95 8.57 12.28
CA ASN A 101 34.54 9.86 11.76
C ASN A 101 35.50 10.34 10.66
N SER A 102 34.98 11.16 9.74
CA SER A 102 35.75 11.74 8.65
C SER A 102 36.92 12.60 9.18
N PRO A 103 38.06 12.68 8.46
CA PRO A 103 39.16 13.57 8.81
C PRO A 103 38.70 15.02 8.98
N GLY A 104 39.14 15.67 10.07
CA GLY A 104 38.76 17.06 10.37
C GLY A 104 37.45 17.22 11.13
N THR A 105 36.71 16.14 11.39
CA THR A 105 35.50 16.16 12.24
C THR A 105 35.85 16.60 13.67
N PRO A 106 35.07 17.52 14.30
CA PRO A 106 35.29 17.91 15.69
C PRO A 106 35.26 16.72 16.66
N ALA A 107 36.13 16.73 17.67
CA ALA A 107 36.28 15.61 18.61
C ALA A 107 35.01 15.26 19.42
N GLY A 108 34.05 16.19 19.53
CA GLY A 108 32.78 15.98 20.21
C GLY A 108 31.72 15.25 19.38
N VAL A 109 31.96 15.01 18.08
CA VAL A 109 30.99 14.35 17.20
C VAL A 109 30.95 12.84 17.50
N PRO A 110 29.78 12.29 17.89
CA PRO A 110 29.64 10.85 18.12
C PRO A 110 29.59 10.08 16.80
N THR A 111 30.29 8.94 16.74
CA THR A 111 30.08 7.93 15.67
C THR A 111 28.63 7.44 15.70
N ILE A 112 28.13 6.87 14.59
CA ILE A 112 26.77 6.30 14.56
C ILE A 112 26.64 5.14 15.56
N THR A 113 27.72 4.37 15.77
CA THR A 113 27.77 3.38 16.86
C THR A 113 27.50 4.02 18.22
N THR A 114 28.12 5.16 18.52
CA THR A 114 27.89 5.90 19.78
C THR A 114 26.48 6.47 19.84
N GLN A 115 25.94 7.01 18.75
CA GLN A 115 24.57 7.54 18.67
C GLN A 115 23.55 6.46 19.07
N ILE A 116 23.59 5.30 18.41
CA ILE A 116 22.64 4.20 18.65
C ILE A 116 22.81 3.61 20.05
N ASN A 117 24.04 3.35 20.52
CA ASN A 117 24.26 2.81 21.86
C ASN A 117 23.75 3.75 22.96
N THR A 118 23.95 5.07 22.79
CA THR A 118 23.46 6.08 23.74
C THR A 118 21.93 6.16 23.72
N TYR A 119 21.32 6.08 22.53
CA TYR A 119 19.87 6.05 22.39
C TYR A 119 19.26 4.81 23.05
N LEU A 120 19.80 3.62 22.78
CA LEU A 120 19.34 2.36 23.38
C LEU A 120 19.55 2.29 24.89
N ALA A 121 20.57 2.99 25.42
CA ALA A 121 20.77 3.09 26.86
C ALA A 121 19.65 3.89 27.55
N SER A 122 19.08 4.89 26.88
CA SER A 122 17.93 5.67 27.37
C SER A 122 16.57 5.08 26.94
N HIS A 123 16.55 4.25 25.89
CA HIS A 123 15.36 3.60 25.32
C HIS A 123 15.62 2.11 25.14
N PRO A 124 15.61 1.30 26.22
CA PRO A 124 15.91 -0.13 26.16
C PRO A 124 14.84 -0.95 25.43
N THR A 125 13.66 -0.36 25.19
CA THR A 125 12.60 -0.92 24.37
C THR A 125 12.14 0.14 23.38
N LEU A 126 12.24 -0.19 22.10
CA LEU A 126 11.89 0.67 20.99
C LEU A 126 10.42 0.50 20.60
N ASP A 127 9.85 1.57 20.06
CA ASP A 127 8.48 1.57 19.55
C ASP A 127 8.43 0.79 18.23
N SER A 128 7.65 -0.30 18.21
CA SER A 128 7.49 -1.12 17.01
C SER A 128 6.75 -0.41 15.88
N HIS A 129 6.05 0.69 16.14
CA HIS A 129 5.33 1.48 15.15
C HIS A 129 6.10 2.76 14.74
N ALA A 130 7.27 3.04 15.31
CA ALA A 130 8.10 4.14 14.85
C ALA A 130 8.88 3.76 13.57
N LEU A 131 9.18 4.77 12.75
CA LEU A 131 10.12 4.69 11.64
C LEU A 131 11.50 5.12 12.12
N TYR A 132 12.43 4.17 12.19
CA TYR A 132 13.84 4.45 12.45
C TYR A 132 14.58 4.63 11.14
N THR A 133 15.50 5.58 11.04
CA THR A 133 16.34 5.75 9.84
C THR A 133 17.82 5.64 10.18
N MET A 134 18.58 5.02 9.29
CA MET A 134 20.04 4.94 9.38
C MET A 134 20.67 5.20 8.01
N TRP A 135 21.59 6.17 7.96
CA TRP A 135 22.41 6.43 6.80
C TRP A 135 23.84 6.79 7.22
N GLY A 136 24.82 6.01 6.78
CA GLY A 136 26.22 6.27 7.09
C GLY A 136 27.18 5.42 6.27
N GLY A 137 28.48 5.62 6.49
CA GLY A 137 29.57 4.84 5.91
C GLY A 137 30.48 5.63 4.95
N ALA A 138 30.01 6.75 4.38
CA ALA A 138 30.84 7.57 3.50
C ALA A 138 32.01 8.20 4.28
N ASN A 139 31.75 8.64 5.51
CA ASN A 139 32.80 9.18 6.39
C ASN A 139 33.83 8.12 6.80
N ASP A 140 33.46 6.85 6.93
CA ASP A 140 34.43 5.76 7.12
C ASP A 140 35.31 5.58 5.88
N ILE A 141 34.76 5.79 4.67
CA ILE A 141 35.55 5.81 3.42
C ILE A 141 36.53 6.97 3.39
N PHE A 142 36.08 8.19 3.69
CA PHE A 142 36.98 9.35 3.75
C PHE A 142 38.07 9.20 4.80
N TYR A 143 37.78 8.55 5.93
CA TYR A 143 38.80 8.20 6.91
C TYR A 143 39.77 7.16 6.35
N ALA A 144 39.26 6.08 5.76
CA ALA A 144 40.03 4.94 5.29
C ALA A 144 41.02 5.31 4.17
N THR A 145 40.67 6.26 3.30
CA THR A 145 41.55 6.74 2.23
C THR A 145 42.79 7.47 2.75
N THR A 146 42.82 7.93 4.01
CA THR A 146 44.03 8.45 4.65
C THR A 146 45.07 7.34 4.93
N THR A 147 44.63 6.08 4.92
CA THR A 147 45.47 4.88 5.11
C THR A 147 45.18 3.82 4.04
N PRO A 148 45.56 4.04 2.76
CA PRO A 148 45.13 3.20 1.63
C PRO A 148 45.39 1.70 1.79
N ALA A 149 46.50 1.33 2.44
CA ALA A 149 46.87 -0.07 2.66
C ALA A 149 45.86 -0.88 3.49
N THR A 150 45.08 -0.22 4.35
CA THR A 150 44.08 -0.86 5.22
C THR A 150 42.65 -0.48 4.88
N ALA A 151 42.45 0.32 3.83
CA ALA A 151 41.17 0.95 3.54
C ALA A 151 40.06 -0.09 3.37
N GLN A 152 40.26 -1.09 2.50
CA GLN A 152 39.26 -2.14 2.26
C GLN A 152 38.86 -2.88 3.55
N THR A 153 39.81 -3.21 4.42
CA THR A 153 39.51 -3.88 5.70
C THR A 153 38.67 -2.99 6.62
N GLN A 154 38.97 -1.70 6.69
CA GLN A 154 38.19 -0.74 7.48
C GLN A 154 36.76 -0.60 6.94
N ILE A 155 36.58 -0.56 5.62
CA ILE A 155 35.26 -0.44 4.98
C ILE A 155 34.40 -1.67 5.21
N VAL A 156 34.98 -2.86 5.10
CA VAL A 156 34.27 -4.11 5.44
C VAL A 156 33.85 -4.11 6.91
N ALA A 157 34.73 -3.68 7.83
CA ALA A 157 34.41 -3.61 9.25
C ALA A 157 33.31 -2.58 9.57
N ALA A 158 33.29 -1.44 8.88
CA ALA A 158 32.23 -0.43 9.01
C ALA A 158 30.87 -0.97 8.57
N ALA A 159 30.78 -1.58 7.38
CA ALA A 159 29.53 -2.16 6.89
C ALA A 159 29.01 -3.30 7.80
N GLN A 160 29.91 -4.16 8.31
CA GLN A 160 29.54 -5.20 9.27
C GLN A 160 29.04 -4.64 10.59
N GLN A 161 29.63 -3.53 11.06
CA GLN A 161 29.16 -2.86 12.25
C GLN A 161 27.79 -2.21 12.04
N GLU A 162 27.52 -1.61 10.88
CA GLU A 162 26.19 -1.10 10.54
C GLU A 162 25.13 -2.21 10.62
N VAL A 163 25.38 -3.36 9.99
CA VAL A 163 24.47 -4.53 10.07
C VAL A 163 24.24 -4.97 11.52
N LYS A 164 25.28 -4.95 12.36
CA LYS A 164 25.14 -5.25 13.79
C LYS A 164 24.26 -4.23 14.52
N LEU A 165 24.42 -2.95 14.24
CA LEU A 165 23.60 -1.88 14.83
C LEU A 165 22.12 -2.02 14.43
N LEU A 166 21.85 -2.33 13.15
CA LEU A 166 20.49 -2.63 12.67
C LEU A 166 19.88 -3.82 13.41
N GLY A 167 20.66 -4.89 13.61
CA GLY A 167 20.23 -6.03 14.43
C GLY A 167 19.98 -5.68 15.90
N GLN A 168 20.74 -4.74 16.48
CA GLN A 168 20.51 -4.24 17.84
C GLN A 168 19.20 -3.45 17.94
N LEU A 169 18.89 -2.60 16.96
CA LEU A 169 17.60 -1.90 16.89
C LEU A 169 16.44 -2.89 16.79
N GLN A 170 16.54 -3.91 15.93
CA GLN A 170 15.51 -4.96 15.82
C GLN A 170 15.34 -5.76 17.12
N ALA A 171 16.44 -6.10 17.79
CA ALA A 171 16.42 -6.80 19.07
C ALA A 171 15.80 -5.95 20.20
N ALA A 172 15.94 -4.62 20.12
CA ALA A 172 15.32 -3.69 21.04
C ALA A 172 13.84 -3.40 20.74
N GLY A 173 13.31 -3.84 19.60
CA GLY A 173 11.88 -3.77 19.26
C GLY A 173 11.54 -3.02 17.98
N ALA A 174 12.50 -2.39 17.30
CA ALA A 174 12.24 -1.72 16.04
C ALA A 174 11.74 -2.71 14.98
N ARG A 175 10.69 -2.30 14.24
CA ARG A 175 10.11 -3.09 13.13
C ARG A 175 10.11 -2.35 11.80
N ASN A 176 10.41 -1.06 11.78
CA ASN A 176 10.49 -0.26 10.55
C ASN A 176 11.81 0.51 10.58
N ILE A 177 12.82 0.01 9.87
CA ILE A 177 14.15 0.62 9.81
C ILE A 177 14.49 0.93 8.36
N LEU A 178 14.42 2.21 8.00
CA LEU A 178 14.86 2.75 6.72
C LEU A 178 16.38 2.77 6.66
N VAL A 179 16.95 2.04 5.70
CA VAL A 179 18.40 1.88 5.54
C VAL A 179 18.79 2.27 4.13
N PHE A 180 19.58 3.33 4.02
CA PHE A 180 20.15 3.74 2.74
C PHE A 180 21.47 3.02 2.53
N ASN A 181 21.68 2.46 1.34
CA ASN A 181 23.04 2.12 0.93
C ASN A 181 23.85 3.40 0.65
N LEU A 182 25.17 3.28 0.52
CA LEU A 182 25.97 4.42 0.12
C LEU A 182 25.66 4.81 -1.32
N PRO A 183 25.49 6.11 -1.62
CA PRO A 183 25.55 6.56 -3.00
C PRO A 183 26.90 6.18 -3.61
N ASN A 184 26.99 6.16 -4.94
CA ASN A 184 28.27 6.04 -5.62
C ASN A 184 29.07 7.34 -5.41
N ILE A 185 29.86 7.41 -4.34
CA ILE A 185 30.56 8.66 -3.97
C ILE A 185 31.68 9.00 -4.94
N GLY A 186 32.10 8.06 -5.79
CA GLY A 186 32.99 8.33 -6.91
C GLY A 186 32.40 9.26 -7.97
N LEU A 187 31.07 9.44 -8.00
CA LEU A 187 30.37 10.35 -8.91
C LEU A 187 30.15 11.76 -8.33
N THR A 188 30.62 12.01 -7.11
CA THR A 188 30.47 13.32 -6.47
C THR A 188 31.43 14.35 -7.07
N PRO A 189 31.09 15.66 -7.06
CA PRO A 189 31.99 16.71 -7.53
C PRO A 189 33.39 16.64 -6.91
N GLU A 190 33.49 16.42 -5.61
CA GLU A 190 34.78 16.31 -4.91
C GLU A 190 35.63 15.15 -5.43
N ALA A 191 35.02 13.97 -5.63
CA ALA A 191 35.72 12.81 -6.18
C ALA A 191 36.22 13.05 -7.61
N GLN A 192 35.40 13.73 -8.43
CA GLN A 192 35.76 14.06 -9.82
C GLN A 192 36.88 15.10 -9.87
N GLU A 193 36.88 16.09 -8.97
CA GLU A 193 37.95 17.09 -8.83
C GLU A 193 39.28 16.46 -8.40
N ALA A 194 39.25 15.42 -7.55
CA ALA A 194 40.43 14.66 -7.16
C ALA A 194 41.03 13.81 -8.30
N GLY A 195 40.32 13.67 -9.42
CA GLY A 195 40.76 13.01 -10.64
C GLY A 195 40.26 11.58 -10.80
N ALA A 196 40.34 11.07 -12.04
CA ALA A 196 39.70 9.81 -12.45
C ALA A 196 40.10 8.58 -11.62
N SER A 197 41.36 8.51 -11.16
CA SER A 197 41.81 7.41 -10.29
C SER A 197 41.10 7.43 -8.95
N ALA A 198 41.07 8.61 -8.29
CA ALA A 198 40.41 8.77 -7.00
C ALA A 198 38.90 8.50 -7.11
N ALA A 199 38.25 9.02 -8.15
CA ALA A 199 36.84 8.74 -8.43
C ALA A 199 36.54 7.23 -8.62
N SER A 200 37.41 6.51 -9.32
CA SER A 200 37.28 5.05 -9.51
C SER A 200 37.50 4.27 -8.21
N ASP A 201 38.47 4.68 -7.40
CA ASP A 201 38.75 4.04 -6.11
C ASP A 201 37.57 4.23 -5.15
N LEU A 202 37.02 5.45 -5.10
CA LEU A 202 35.84 5.76 -4.29
C LEU A 202 34.59 5.01 -4.75
N THR A 203 34.39 4.86 -6.07
CA THR A 203 33.33 4.00 -6.62
C THR A 203 33.47 2.56 -6.13
N THR A 204 34.70 2.04 -6.15
CA THR A 204 35.01 0.67 -5.72
C THR A 204 34.77 0.48 -4.22
N LEU A 205 35.19 1.43 -3.39
CA LEU A 205 34.99 1.37 -1.95
C LEU A 205 33.50 1.48 -1.58
N SER A 206 32.72 2.35 -2.23
CA SER A 206 31.26 2.39 -2.08
C SER A 206 30.62 1.04 -2.42
N ALA A 207 31.03 0.41 -3.53
CA ALA A 207 30.50 -0.90 -3.92
C ALA A 207 30.87 -2.01 -2.91
N ILE A 208 32.09 -2.00 -2.37
CA ILE A 208 32.52 -2.96 -1.33
C ILE A 208 31.66 -2.81 -0.08
N TYR A 209 31.46 -1.59 0.40
CA TYR A 209 30.60 -1.30 1.55
C TYR A 209 29.18 -1.82 1.31
N ASN A 210 28.57 -1.42 0.19
CA ASN A 210 27.20 -1.78 -0.16
C ASN A 210 27.01 -3.29 -0.32
N ASN A 211 27.99 -4.01 -0.88
CA ASN A 211 27.92 -5.47 -0.98
C ASN A 211 27.90 -6.15 0.40
N GLN A 212 28.69 -5.66 1.36
CA GLN A 212 28.69 -6.18 2.73
C GLN A 212 27.39 -5.84 3.46
N LEU A 213 26.93 -4.58 3.36
CA LEU A 213 25.66 -4.13 3.92
C LEU A 213 24.51 -4.99 3.37
N ASN A 214 24.42 -5.13 2.05
CA ASN A 214 23.36 -5.87 1.37
C ASN A 214 23.35 -7.36 1.78
N ALA A 215 24.51 -8.00 1.83
CA ALA A 215 24.61 -9.39 2.29
C ALA A 215 24.25 -9.55 3.77
N GLY A 216 24.49 -8.52 4.59
CA GLY A 216 24.18 -8.50 6.02
C GLY A 216 22.70 -8.27 6.31
N ILE A 217 22.08 -7.26 5.69
CA ILE A 217 20.65 -6.96 5.90
C ILE A 217 19.75 -8.10 5.42
N GLY A 218 20.16 -8.88 4.41
CA GLY A 218 19.45 -10.09 3.99
C GLY A 218 19.44 -11.22 5.02
N LYS A 219 20.21 -11.11 6.11
CA LYS A 219 20.22 -12.06 7.23
C LYS A 219 19.48 -11.53 8.46
N LEU A 220 19.00 -10.28 8.42
CA LEU A 220 18.19 -9.68 9.47
C LEU A 220 16.73 -10.12 9.32
N GLY A 221 15.93 -9.89 10.38
CA GLY A 221 14.50 -10.15 10.32
C GLY A 221 13.76 -9.16 9.40
N VAL A 222 12.49 -9.45 9.12
CA VAL A 222 11.60 -8.49 8.45
C VAL A 222 11.54 -7.18 9.25
N GLY A 223 11.54 -6.06 8.54
CA GLY A 223 11.52 -4.71 9.08
C GLY A 223 12.65 -3.81 8.60
N ILE A 224 13.46 -4.26 7.63
CA ILE A 224 14.47 -3.42 6.96
C ILE A 224 13.84 -2.91 5.66
N ILE A 225 13.77 -1.59 5.53
CA ILE A 225 13.27 -0.88 4.34
C ILE A 225 14.51 -0.36 3.59
N PRO A 226 15.02 -1.09 2.59
CA PRO A 226 16.23 -0.70 1.88
C PRO A 226 15.96 0.41 0.86
N VAL A 227 16.86 1.40 0.78
CA VAL A 227 16.81 2.47 -0.23
C VAL A 227 18.08 2.43 -1.08
N ASN A 228 17.94 2.29 -2.39
CA ASN A 228 19.07 2.11 -3.30
C ASN A 228 19.63 3.45 -3.83
N ALA A 229 20.25 4.22 -2.94
CA ALA A 229 20.90 5.49 -3.26
C ALA A 229 22.02 5.35 -4.32
N PHE A 230 22.74 4.22 -4.34
CA PHE A 230 23.78 3.94 -5.33
C PHE A 230 23.24 3.92 -6.77
N ALA A 231 22.19 3.13 -7.00
CA ALA A 231 21.56 3.02 -8.31
C ALA A 231 20.85 4.32 -8.68
N LEU A 232 20.15 4.95 -7.73
CA LEU A 232 19.42 6.19 -7.97
C LEU A 232 20.36 7.31 -8.41
N LEU A 233 21.48 7.53 -7.72
CA LEU A 233 22.44 8.56 -8.10
C LEU A 233 22.97 8.33 -9.53
N SER A 234 23.29 7.08 -9.85
CA SER A 234 23.78 6.69 -11.18
C SER A 234 22.73 6.96 -12.27
N GLN A 235 21.47 6.66 -12.00
CA GLN A 235 20.35 6.92 -12.92
C GLN A 235 20.09 8.42 -13.12
N VAL A 236 20.18 9.21 -12.05
CA VAL A 236 19.95 10.65 -12.10
C VAL A 236 21.06 11.36 -12.88
N ILE A 237 22.32 11.00 -12.64
CA ILE A 237 23.46 11.56 -13.39
C ILE A 237 23.40 11.17 -14.87
N ALA A 238 22.95 9.95 -15.19
CA ALA A 238 22.82 9.51 -16.57
C ALA A 238 21.74 10.27 -17.37
N ASN A 239 20.70 10.80 -16.70
CA ASN A 239 19.64 11.57 -17.35
C ASN A 239 19.09 12.68 -16.43
N PRO A 240 19.86 13.74 -16.17
CA PRO A 240 19.54 14.72 -15.13
C PRO A 240 18.29 15.53 -15.47
N GLY A 241 18.12 15.90 -16.74
CA GLY A 241 16.96 16.67 -17.20
C GLY A 241 15.63 15.93 -17.00
N ARG A 242 15.63 14.59 -17.00
CA ARG A 242 14.44 13.79 -16.69
C ARG A 242 13.93 14.08 -15.27
N TYR A 243 14.84 14.20 -14.31
CA TYR A 243 14.54 14.38 -12.89
C TYR A 243 14.46 15.84 -12.45
N GLY A 244 14.64 16.80 -13.36
CA GLY A 244 14.56 18.24 -13.09
C GLY A 244 15.91 18.93 -12.83
N PHE A 245 17.04 18.23 -13.03
CA PHE A 245 18.36 18.82 -12.83
C PHE A 245 18.96 19.35 -14.13
N THR A 246 19.52 20.55 -14.04
CA THR A 246 20.27 21.21 -15.11
C THR A 246 21.78 21.07 -14.91
N ASN A 247 22.24 20.75 -13.70
CA ASN A 247 23.65 20.56 -13.38
C ASN A 247 23.85 19.42 -12.37
N VAL A 248 24.81 18.54 -12.67
CA VAL A 248 25.19 17.40 -11.80
C VAL A 248 26.70 17.32 -11.53
N THR A 249 27.45 18.37 -11.87
CA THR A 249 28.92 18.36 -11.79
C THR A 249 29.47 19.51 -10.95
N ILE A 250 28.85 20.69 -11.00
CA ILE A 250 29.30 21.87 -10.25
C ILE A 250 28.38 22.06 -9.04
N PRO A 251 28.93 22.20 -7.82
CA PRO A 251 28.11 22.45 -6.64
C PRO A 251 27.43 23.82 -6.65
N ALA A 252 26.19 23.89 -6.17
CA ALA A 252 25.41 25.13 -6.11
C ALA A 252 26.05 26.20 -5.20
N CYS A 253 26.72 25.78 -4.13
CA CYS A 253 27.40 26.65 -3.17
C CYS A 253 28.82 27.07 -3.60
N GLY A 254 29.30 26.52 -4.72
CA GLY A 254 30.66 26.72 -5.23
C GLY A 254 31.62 25.61 -4.83
N ILE A 255 32.69 25.47 -5.62
CA ILE A 255 33.75 24.47 -5.44
C ILE A 255 34.51 24.73 -4.12
N GLY A 256 34.77 23.67 -3.35
CA GLY A 256 35.46 23.75 -2.06
C GLY A 256 34.66 24.41 -0.94
N SER A 257 33.37 24.68 -1.15
CA SER A 257 32.47 25.17 -0.11
C SER A 257 31.98 24.04 0.80
N SER A 258 31.43 24.40 1.96
CA SER A 258 30.66 23.48 2.79
C SER A 258 29.21 23.92 2.82
N SER A 259 28.29 23.01 2.48
CA SER A 259 26.86 23.29 2.37
C SER A 259 26.23 23.71 3.70
N VAL A 260 26.76 23.24 4.85
CA VAL A 260 26.33 23.67 6.18
C VAL A 260 26.59 25.15 6.46
N LEU A 261 27.49 25.78 5.72
CA LEU A 261 27.80 27.21 5.78
C LEU A 261 27.30 27.96 4.54
N CYS A 262 26.36 27.36 3.79
CA CYS A 262 25.86 27.90 2.53
C CYS A 262 24.37 28.19 2.57
N GLY A 263 23.98 29.39 2.13
CA GLY A 263 22.57 29.77 1.97
C GLY A 263 22.29 30.62 0.73
N PRO A 264 21.09 31.21 0.59
CA PRO A 264 20.78 32.03 -0.57
C PRO A 264 21.70 33.26 -0.63
N GLN A 265 21.96 33.76 -1.84
CA GLN A 265 22.68 35.02 -2.02
C GLN A 265 22.07 36.15 -1.17
N GLY A 266 22.92 36.83 -0.39
CA GLY A 266 22.49 37.87 0.55
C GLY A 266 22.08 37.38 1.94
N SER A 267 22.20 36.08 2.24
CA SER A 267 21.95 35.50 3.57
C SER A 267 22.96 35.92 4.65
N GLY A 268 24.14 36.42 4.25
CA GLY A 268 25.24 36.71 5.17
C GLY A 268 26.06 35.48 5.58
N LEU A 269 25.78 34.31 5.01
CA LEU A 269 26.57 33.10 5.18
C LEU A 269 27.90 33.16 4.39
N PRO A 270 28.95 32.43 4.83
CA PRO A 270 30.26 32.41 4.16
C PRO A 270 30.19 31.98 2.69
N TYR A 271 29.28 31.05 2.37
CA TYR A 271 29.02 30.60 1.01
C TYR A 271 27.58 30.91 0.62
N THR A 272 27.35 31.10 -0.68
CA THR A 272 26.01 31.37 -1.19
C THR A 272 25.74 30.68 -2.51
N TYR A 273 24.48 30.32 -2.75
CA TYR A 273 24.02 29.81 -4.04
C TYR A 273 23.15 30.83 -4.79
N ALA A 274 23.16 30.75 -6.12
CA ALA A 274 22.33 31.60 -6.98
C ALA A 274 20.85 31.15 -6.97
N PRO A 275 19.88 32.07 -7.09
CA PRO A 275 18.45 31.71 -7.10
C PRO A 275 18.12 30.58 -8.09
N GLY A 276 17.37 29.57 -7.64
CA GLY A 276 16.94 28.42 -8.46
C GLY A 276 17.93 27.25 -8.51
N THR A 277 19.22 27.47 -8.22
CA THR A 277 20.22 26.37 -8.20
C THR A 277 19.96 25.40 -7.06
N ASN A 278 19.36 25.85 -5.95
CA ASN A 278 18.95 25.00 -4.84
C ASN A 278 17.95 23.88 -5.21
N ASN A 279 17.27 23.98 -6.35
CA ASN A 279 16.35 22.95 -6.85
C ASN A 279 16.83 22.30 -8.15
N SER A 280 17.56 23.03 -8.98
CA SER A 280 17.96 22.57 -10.33
C SER A 280 19.37 21.99 -10.41
N TYR A 281 20.18 22.11 -9.34
CA TYR A 281 21.48 21.44 -9.26
C TYR A 281 21.35 20.20 -8.39
N LEU A 282 22.10 19.14 -8.69
CA LEU A 282 22.07 17.91 -7.89
C LEU A 282 22.85 18.06 -6.59
N PHE A 283 24.00 18.73 -6.62
CA PHE A 283 24.92 18.85 -5.50
C PHE A 283 24.95 20.26 -4.90
N ALA A 284 24.85 20.36 -3.58
CA ALA A 284 25.00 21.60 -2.82
C ALA A 284 26.48 21.97 -2.68
N ASP A 285 27.30 21.02 -2.24
CA ASP A 285 28.75 21.13 -2.12
C ASP A 285 29.45 19.92 -2.79
N GLY A 286 30.67 19.60 -2.38
CA GLY A 286 31.48 18.51 -2.95
C GLY A 286 30.82 17.13 -2.91
N VAL A 287 29.92 16.86 -1.96
CA VAL A 287 29.34 15.51 -1.74
C VAL A 287 27.86 15.51 -1.36
N HIS A 288 27.31 16.63 -0.87
CA HIS A 288 25.95 16.69 -0.34
C HIS A 288 24.92 17.11 -1.38
N PRO A 289 23.68 16.59 -1.31
CA PRO A 289 22.59 16.96 -2.21
C PRO A 289 22.12 18.41 -1.99
N THR A 290 21.51 19.01 -3.01
CA THR A 290 20.70 20.24 -2.83
C THR A 290 19.32 19.92 -2.26
N THR A 291 18.59 20.96 -1.84
CA THR A 291 17.18 20.86 -1.43
C THR A 291 16.32 20.10 -2.44
N GLY A 292 16.52 20.34 -3.74
CA GLY A 292 15.79 19.63 -4.81
C GLY A 292 16.11 18.15 -4.86
N ALA A 293 17.39 17.79 -4.70
CA ALA A 293 17.85 16.42 -4.67
C ALA A 293 17.40 15.66 -3.41
N ASP A 294 17.46 16.32 -2.24
CA ASP A 294 16.93 15.81 -0.98
C ASP A 294 15.43 15.50 -1.08
N LYS A 295 14.67 16.39 -1.72
CA LYS A 295 13.23 16.21 -1.98
C LYS A 295 12.97 15.04 -2.94
N MET A 296 13.76 14.92 -4.00
CA MET A 296 13.64 13.80 -4.94
C MET A 296 13.87 12.46 -4.23
N LEU A 297 14.94 12.34 -3.44
CA LEU A 297 15.22 11.10 -2.72
C LEU A 297 14.12 10.79 -1.69
N ALA A 298 13.54 11.81 -1.04
CA ALA A 298 12.39 11.62 -0.17
C ALA A 298 11.15 11.11 -0.93
N GLN A 299 10.93 11.52 -2.18
CA GLN A 299 9.84 10.97 -3.00
C GLN A 299 10.04 9.49 -3.33
N VAL A 300 11.29 9.04 -3.53
CA VAL A 300 11.63 7.62 -3.70
C VAL A 300 11.28 6.84 -2.44
N VAL A 301 11.73 7.30 -1.27
CA VAL A 301 11.39 6.64 0.01
C VAL A 301 9.88 6.56 0.21
N LEU A 302 9.16 7.66 -0.05
CA LEU A 302 7.70 7.69 0.13
C LEU A 302 6.98 6.78 -0.88
N SER A 303 7.51 6.60 -2.10
CA SER A 303 6.92 5.67 -3.06
C SER A 303 7.15 4.21 -2.66
N GLU A 304 8.31 3.88 -2.08
CA GLU A 304 8.60 2.55 -1.52
C GLU A 304 7.69 2.24 -0.32
N LEU A 305 7.46 3.21 0.58
CA LEU A 305 6.57 3.04 1.74
C LEU A 305 5.09 2.92 1.34
N ALA A 306 4.66 3.63 0.29
CA ALA A 306 3.27 3.61 -0.19
C ALA A 306 2.96 2.42 -1.10
N ALA A 307 3.95 1.78 -1.73
CA ALA A 307 3.71 0.71 -2.69
C ALA A 307 2.93 -0.48 -2.07
N PRO A 308 3.30 -1.05 -0.91
CA PRO A 308 2.55 -2.15 -0.31
C PRO A 308 1.08 -1.82 0.00
N GLN A 309 0.79 -0.55 0.32
CA GLN A 309 -0.57 -0.05 0.60
C GLN A 309 -1.48 -0.10 -0.63
N GLN A 310 -0.92 0.17 -1.81
CA GLN A 310 -1.62 -0.01 -3.07
C GLN A 310 -1.80 -1.51 -3.37
N ILE A 311 -0.74 -2.29 -3.17
CA ILE A 311 -0.69 -3.70 -3.53
C ILE A 311 -1.59 -4.58 -2.64
N SER A 312 -1.91 -4.15 -1.42
CA SER A 312 -2.88 -4.86 -0.56
C SER A 312 -4.29 -4.93 -1.14
N LEU A 313 -4.65 -4.03 -2.08
CA LEU A 313 -5.97 -4.04 -2.70
C LEU A 313 -6.14 -5.17 -3.71
N LEU A 314 -5.05 -5.81 -4.16
CA LEU A 314 -5.15 -6.88 -5.16
C LEU A 314 -6.03 -8.02 -4.65
N GLN A 315 -5.86 -8.46 -3.41
CA GLN A 315 -6.61 -9.60 -2.86
C GLN A 315 -8.12 -9.32 -2.62
N GLU A 316 -8.55 -8.06 -2.65
CA GLU A 316 -9.98 -7.70 -2.57
C GLU A 316 -10.69 -7.80 -3.93
N ALA A 317 -9.95 -7.76 -5.05
CA ALA A 317 -10.54 -7.80 -6.38
C ALA A 317 -11.21 -9.16 -6.72
N PRO A 318 -10.59 -10.33 -6.45
CA PRO A 318 -11.24 -11.62 -6.65
C PRO A 318 -12.44 -11.81 -5.73
N LEU A 319 -12.42 -11.22 -4.53
CA LEU A 319 -13.57 -11.24 -3.62
C LEU A 319 -14.77 -10.54 -4.26
N ALA A 320 -14.56 -9.41 -4.92
CA ALA A 320 -15.63 -8.71 -5.66
C ALA A 320 -16.17 -9.57 -6.82
N ALA A 321 -15.30 -10.28 -7.56
CA ALA A 321 -15.70 -11.14 -8.68
C ALA A 321 -16.54 -12.33 -8.18
N VAL A 322 -16.08 -13.01 -7.13
CA VAL A 322 -16.77 -14.17 -6.58
C VAL A 322 -18.08 -13.76 -5.89
N THR A 323 -18.14 -12.57 -5.27
CA THR A 323 -19.36 -12.04 -4.66
C THR A 323 -20.49 -11.88 -5.70
N THR A 324 -20.19 -11.39 -6.90
CA THR A 324 -21.20 -11.19 -7.96
C THR A 324 -21.62 -12.52 -8.59
N GLN A 325 -20.65 -13.40 -8.84
CA GLN A 325 -20.88 -14.70 -9.46
C GLN A 325 -21.67 -15.65 -8.53
N THR A 326 -21.37 -15.67 -7.23
CA THR A 326 -22.16 -16.43 -6.24
C THR A 326 -23.52 -15.80 -5.99
N ALA A 327 -23.67 -14.47 -6.11
CA ALA A 327 -24.98 -13.83 -6.08
C ALA A 327 -25.86 -14.28 -7.27
N ALA A 328 -25.30 -14.45 -8.47
CA ALA A 328 -26.02 -15.04 -9.60
C ALA A 328 -26.50 -16.47 -9.27
N VAL A 329 -25.64 -17.31 -8.68
CA VAL A 329 -26.01 -18.66 -8.23
C VAL A 329 -27.13 -18.64 -7.17
N ARG A 330 -27.04 -17.78 -6.15
CA ARG A 330 -28.09 -17.64 -5.12
C ARG A 330 -29.42 -17.16 -5.73
N ASN A 331 -29.38 -16.28 -6.72
CA ASN A 331 -30.58 -15.89 -7.47
C ASN A 331 -31.22 -17.09 -8.19
N GLU A 332 -30.41 -17.99 -8.77
CA GLU A 332 -30.91 -19.22 -9.38
C GLU A 332 -31.52 -20.18 -8.35
N MET A 333 -30.88 -20.33 -7.18
CA MET A 333 -31.39 -21.15 -6.08
C MET A 333 -32.77 -20.66 -5.57
N THR A 334 -33.04 -19.35 -5.60
CA THR A 334 -34.33 -18.78 -5.18
C THR A 334 -35.35 -18.64 -6.32
N ALA A 335 -34.93 -18.82 -7.58
CA ALA A 335 -35.78 -18.82 -8.76
C ALA A 335 -36.25 -20.24 -9.17
N ASP A 336 -36.18 -21.21 -8.26
CA ASP A 336 -36.40 -22.64 -8.52
C ASP A 336 -37.83 -23.01 -8.96
N ASN A 337 -38.81 -22.11 -8.76
CA ASN A 337 -40.21 -22.34 -9.19
C ASN A 337 -40.41 -22.26 -10.72
N PHE A 338 -39.35 -22.09 -11.51
CA PHE A 338 -39.39 -22.11 -12.97
C PHE A 338 -39.49 -23.57 -13.46
N GLY A 339 -40.70 -23.96 -13.89
CA GLY A 339 -41.19 -25.34 -13.99
C GLY A 339 -40.64 -26.25 -15.10
N SER A 340 -39.39 -26.06 -15.54
CA SER A 340 -38.69 -27.01 -16.41
C SER A 340 -37.72 -27.88 -15.60
N THR A 341 -37.59 -29.16 -15.95
CA THR A 341 -36.63 -30.07 -15.30
C THR A 341 -35.19 -29.70 -15.60
N THR A 342 -34.88 -29.24 -16.82
CA THR A 342 -33.54 -28.77 -17.20
C THR A 342 -33.60 -27.30 -17.56
N ARG A 343 -32.62 -26.55 -17.07
CA ARG A 343 -32.57 -25.09 -17.18
C ARG A 343 -31.15 -24.65 -17.49
N ALA A 344 -31.02 -23.59 -18.28
CA ALA A 344 -29.77 -22.88 -18.49
C ALA A 344 -29.96 -21.41 -18.15
N PHE A 345 -28.92 -20.78 -17.60
CA PHE A 345 -28.96 -19.37 -17.25
C PHE A 345 -27.71 -18.63 -17.73
N ALA A 346 -27.87 -17.35 -17.99
CA ALA A 346 -26.80 -16.42 -18.25
C ALA A 346 -27.06 -15.12 -17.49
N ASN A 347 -26.04 -14.60 -16.83
CA ASN A 347 -26.08 -13.39 -16.04
C ASN A 347 -24.88 -12.50 -16.39
N ILE A 348 -25.13 -11.22 -16.63
CA ILE A 348 -24.11 -10.19 -16.76
C ILE A 348 -24.28 -9.22 -15.61
N ASN A 349 -23.19 -8.98 -14.89
CA ASN A 349 -23.09 -7.99 -13.83
C ASN A 349 -22.12 -6.89 -14.25
N TYR A 350 -22.51 -5.64 -14.04
CA TYR A 350 -21.60 -4.51 -14.01
C TYR A 350 -21.56 -3.97 -12.59
N SER A 351 -20.38 -3.84 -12.00
CA SER A 351 -20.22 -3.19 -10.69
C SER A 351 -19.17 -2.10 -10.69
N ASN A 352 -19.43 -1.07 -9.89
CA ASN A 352 -18.46 -0.05 -9.52
C ASN A 352 -18.13 -0.21 -8.03
N GLN A 353 -16.85 -0.44 -7.74
CA GLN A 353 -16.32 -0.54 -6.40
C GLN A 353 -15.39 0.65 -6.15
N GLN A 354 -15.54 1.31 -5.01
CA GLN A 354 -14.71 2.43 -4.62
C GLN A 354 -14.20 2.22 -3.20
N PHE A 355 -12.89 2.05 -3.06
CA PHE A 355 -12.20 2.01 -1.78
C PHE A 355 -11.94 3.44 -1.31
N ASP A 356 -12.33 3.74 -0.08
CA ASP A 356 -12.07 5.04 0.52
C ASP A 356 -10.60 5.16 0.95
N GLN A 357 -10.06 6.39 0.94
CA GLN A 357 -8.68 6.62 1.37
C GLN A 357 -8.56 6.37 2.88
N SER A 358 -7.54 5.62 3.27
CA SER A 358 -7.15 5.43 4.67
C SER A 358 -5.65 5.66 4.85
N ALA A 359 -5.15 5.54 6.09
CA ALA A 359 -3.71 5.60 6.35
C ALA A 359 -2.93 4.43 5.68
N GLY A 360 -3.60 3.28 5.50
CA GLY A 360 -2.99 2.04 4.98
C GLY A 360 -3.34 1.71 3.53
N ALA A 361 -4.23 2.46 2.87
CA ALA A 361 -4.58 2.22 1.47
C ALA A 361 -4.98 3.49 0.73
N PRO A 362 -4.57 3.67 -0.53
CA PRO A 362 -4.98 4.79 -1.35
C PRO A 362 -6.44 4.65 -1.77
N LYS A 363 -7.05 5.79 -2.13
CA LYS A 363 -8.36 5.77 -2.79
C LYS A 363 -8.24 5.07 -4.14
N THR A 364 -9.08 4.07 -4.37
CA THR A 364 -9.08 3.26 -5.59
C THR A 364 -10.50 3.09 -6.10
N THR A 365 -10.69 3.17 -7.40
CA THR A 365 -12.00 2.91 -8.03
C THR A 365 -11.84 1.81 -9.06
N SER A 366 -12.74 0.84 -9.04
CA SER A 366 -12.72 -0.31 -9.94
C SER A 366 -14.05 -0.46 -10.67
N ASN A 367 -13.98 -0.69 -11.97
CA ASN A 367 -15.12 -1.02 -12.83
C ASN A 367 -15.00 -2.46 -13.28
N ASN A 368 -16.03 -3.23 -12.97
CA ASN A 368 -15.99 -4.69 -13.06
C ASN A 368 -17.13 -5.14 -13.95
N VAL A 369 -16.83 -6.07 -14.86
CA VAL A 369 -17.82 -6.75 -15.68
C VAL A 369 -17.67 -8.24 -15.46
N ASP A 370 -18.73 -8.90 -15.00
CA ASP A 370 -18.75 -10.34 -14.77
C ASP A 370 -19.83 -10.99 -15.63
N LEU A 371 -19.48 -12.08 -16.32
CA LEU A 371 -20.39 -12.98 -17.01
C LEU A 371 -20.45 -14.30 -16.25
N THR A 372 -21.64 -14.72 -15.83
CA THR A 372 -21.88 -16.06 -15.30
C THR A 372 -22.81 -16.81 -16.23
N VAL A 373 -22.41 -18.00 -16.67
CA VAL A 373 -23.26 -18.92 -17.44
C VAL A 373 -23.36 -20.24 -16.72
N GLY A 374 -24.50 -20.90 -16.78
CA GLY A 374 -24.65 -22.18 -16.12
C GLY A 374 -25.86 -22.95 -16.57
N ALA A 375 -25.96 -24.16 -16.01
CA ALA A 375 -27.10 -25.02 -16.20
C ALA A 375 -27.44 -25.71 -14.89
N ASP A 376 -28.71 -25.98 -14.70
CA ASP A 376 -29.21 -26.61 -13.49
C ASP A 376 -30.38 -27.53 -13.80
N VAL A 377 -30.59 -28.49 -12.91
CA VAL A 377 -31.61 -29.52 -13.02
C VAL A 377 -32.46 -29.56 -11.76
N HIS A 378 -33.75 -29.74 -11.95
CA HIS A 378 -34.69 -30.12 -10.90
C HIS A 378 -34.61 -31.64 -10.71
N ALA A 379 -33.74 -32.08 -9.81
CA ALA A 379 -33.40 -33.49 -9.63
C ALA A 379 -34.54 -34.29 -8.98
N THR A 380 -35.29 -33.65 -8.08
CA THR A 380 -36.49 -34.18 -7.42
C THR A 380 -37.46 -33.03 -7.19
N ASP A 381 -38.70 -33.33 -6.76
CA ASP A 381 -39.73 -32.34 -6.40
C ASP A 381 -39.30 -31.31 -5.33
N ASN A 382 -38.16 -31.51 -4.67
CA ASN A 382 -37.66 -30.66 -3.59
C ASN A 382 -36.18 -30.29 -3.73
N ILE A 383 -35.48 -30.76 -4.77
CA ILE A 383 -34.03 -30.60 -4.87
C ILE A 383 -33.66 -30.19 -6.29
N SER A 384 -32.88 -29.12 -6.39
CA SER A 384 -32.24 -28.70 -7.62
C SER A 384 -30.73 -28.62 -7.44
N ALA A 385 -29.99 -28.92 -8.51
CA ALA A 385 -28.53 -28.86 -8.53
C ALA A 385 -28.07 -28.20 -9.81
N GLY A 386 -27.02 -27.40 -9.74
CA GLY A 386 -26.49 -26.70 -10.91
C GLY A 386 -25.00 -26.49 -10.87
N VAL A 387 -24.46 -26.20 -12.05
CA VAL A 387 -23.07 -25.86 -12.28
C VAL A 387 -23.00 -24.60 -13.13
N GLY A 388 -21.92 -23.85 -12.97
CA GLY A 388 -21.69 -22.63 -13.74
C GLY A 388 -20.23 -22.32 -13.96
N LEU A 389 -20.00 -21.37 -14.85
CA LEU A 389 -18.72 -20.76 -15.15
C LEU A 389 -18.88 -19.25 -15.07
N GLY A 390 -18.05 -18.61 -14.26
CA GLY A 390 -17.88 -17.17 -14.17
C GLY A 390 -16.64 -16.71 -14.90
N ILE A 391 -16.73 -15.58 -15.62
CA ILE A 391 -15.60 -14.86 -16.19
C ILE A 391 -15.76 -13.39 -15.79
N GLY A 392 -14.76 -12.82 -15.11
CA GLY A 392 -14.74 -11.43 -14.65
C GLY A 392 -13.57 -10.65 -15.23
N GLU A 393 -13.82 -9.41 -15.62
CA GLU A 393 -12.83 -8.44 -16.10
C GLU A 393 -12.95 -7.16 -15.25
N HIS A 394 -11.90 -6.87 -14.47
CA HIS A 394 -11.91 -5.79 -13.48
C HIS A 394 -10.76 -4.83 -13.76
N TYR A 395 -11.08 -3.55 -13.86
CA TYR A 395 -10.13 -2.47 -14.14
C TYR A 395 -10.14 -1.50 -12.98
N ALA A 396 -9.01 -1.36 -12.29
CA ALA A 396 -8.90 -0.49 -11.11
C ALA A 396 -7.93 0.65 -11.34
N ASP A 397 -8.35 1.87 -11.00
CA ASP A 397 -7.56 3.09 -11.03
C ASP A 397 -7.30 3.60 -9.62
N VAL A 398 -6.03 3.88 -9.32
CA VAL A 398 -5.59 4.41 -8.02
C VAL A 398 -5.45 5.92 -8.09
N SER A 399 -5.92 6.63 -7.07
CA SER A 399 -5.76 8.08 -6.97
C SER A 399 -4.27 8.44 -6.87
N GLY A 400 -3.80 9.33 -7.75
CA GLY A 400 -2.36 9.60 -7.92
C GLY A 400 -1.75 8.87 -9.13
N GLY A 401 -2.45 7.87 -9.67
CA GLY A 401 -2.07 7.08 -10.83
C GLY A 401 -1.65 5.66 -10.45
N GLY A 402 -1.62 4.79 -11.46
CA GLY A 402 -1.47 3.35 -11.24
C GLY A 402 -2.81 2.65 -11.14
N GLY A 403 -2.78 1.34 -10.92
CA GLY A 403 -3.95 0.50 -11.06
C GLY A 403 -3.62 -0.97 -11.24
N TYR A 404 -4.66 -1.76 -11.50
CA TYR A 404 -4.51 -3.15 -11.90
C TYR A 404 -5.61 -3.57 -12.88
N ASP A 405 -5.26 -4.54 -13.73
CA ASP A 405 -6.17 -5.20 -14.66
C ASP A 405 -6.25 -6.69 -14.30
N LEU A 406 -7.43 -7.14 -13.85
CA LEU A 406 -7.69 -8.49 -13.39
C LEU A 406 -8.64 -9.23 -14.34
N GLN A 407 -8.25 -10.44 -14.73
CA GLN A 407 -9.14 -11.45 -15.31
C GLN A 407 -9.39 -12.57 -14.29
N ALA A 408 -10.65 -12.85 -13.98
CA ALA A 408 -11.06 -13.92 -13.06
C ALA A 408 -11.83 -15.01 -13.81
N ILE A 409 -11.48 -16.28 -13.60
CA ILE A 409 -12.21 -17.44 -14.15
C ILE A 409 -12.62 -18.36 -13.00
N THR A 410 -13.92 -18.62 -12.87
CA THR A 410 -14.51 -19.29 -11.70
C THR A 410 -15.38 -20.46 -12.11
N GLY A 411 -15.10 -21.66 -11.60
CA GLY A 411 -16.04 -22.78 -11.60
C GLY A 411 -17.01 -22.66 -10.43
N LEU A 412 -18.30 -22.90 -10.68
CA LEU A 412 -19.38 -22.77 -9.69
C LEU A 412 -20.18 -24.08 -9.63
N ALA A 413 -20.63 -24.46 -8.44
CA ALA A 413 -21.59 -25.53 -8.25
C ALA A 413 -22.52 -25.22 -7.09
N TYR A 414 -23.76 -25.70 -7.16
CA TYR A 414 -24.73 -25.54 -6.07
C TYR A 414 -25.72 -26.69 -5.98
N LEU A 415 -26.27 -26.83 -4.78
CA LEU A 415 -27.38 -27.71 -4.43
C LEU A 415 -28.36 -26.91 -3.60
N THR A 416 -29.63 -26.93 -3.98
CA THR A 416 -30.71 -26.26 -3.25
C THR A 416 -31.83 -27.25 -2.95
N TRP A 417 -32.41 -27.11 -1.77
CA TRP A 417 -33.58 -27.82 -1.31
C TRP A 417 -34.69 -26.83 -1.02
N HIS A 418 -35.92 -27.17 -1.41
CA HIS A 418 -37.11 -26.37 -1.14
C HIS A 418 -38.26 -27.25 -0.63
N SER A 419 -39.01 -26.79 0.37
CA SER A 419 -40.23 -27.46 0.83
C SER A 419 -41.18 -26.47 1.48
N GLY A 420 -42.37 -26.32 0.91
CA GLY A 420 -43.31 -25.27 1.31
C GLY A 420 -42.66 -23.88 1.17
N GLY A 421 -42.70 -23.08 2.25
CA GLY A 421 -42.01 -21.80 2.31
C GLY A 421 -40.50 -21.90 2.59
N ALA A 422 -40.01 -23.03 3.08
CA ALA A 422 -38.62 -23.19 3.48
C ALA A 422 -37.72 -23.47 2.26
N TYR A 423 -36.54 -22.88 2.25
CA TYR A 423 -35.48 -23.22 1.30
C TYR A 423 -34.12 -23.16 1.97
N ALA A 424 -33.21 -24.03 1.54
CA ALA A 424 -31.84 -24.07 2.01
C ALA A 424 -30.95 -24.71 0.96
N GLY A 425 -29.71 -24.28 0.86
CA GLY A 425 -28.76 -24.85 -0.07
C GLY A 425 -27.33 -24.46 0.22
N THR A 426 -26.44 -25.06 -0.54
CA THR A 426 -25.01 -24.81 -0.49
C THR A 426 -24.50 -24.53 -1.89
N TYR A 427 -23.48 -23.70 -1.98
CA TYR A 427 -22.77 -23.43 -3.22
C TYR A 427 -21.27 -23.40 -2.94
N GLY A 428 -20.49 -23.72 -3.95
CA GLY A 428 -19.03 -23.65 -3.90
C GLY A 428 -18.49 -23.02 -5.17
N ASP A 429 -17.36 -22.38 -5.02
CA ASP A 429 -16.63 -21.73 -6.10
C ASP A 429 -15.15 -22.09 -6.02
N PHE A 430 -14.49 -22.18 -7.17
CA PHE A 430 -13.04 -22.29 -7.25
C PHE A 430 -12.58 -21.60 -8.52
N GLY A 431 -11.45 -20.90 -8.47
CA GLY A 431 -11.03 -20.14 -9.65
C GLY A 431 -9.60 -19.63 -9.59
N GLN A 432 -9.25 -18.95 -10.68
CA GLN A 432 -7.98 -18.27 -10.86
C GLN A 432 -8.23 -16.78 -11.08
N ALA A 433 -7.27 -15.97 -10.64
CA ALA A 433 -7.21 -14.53 -10.82
C ALA A 433 -5.88 -14.20 -11.51
N SER A 434 -5.90 -13.67 -12.72
CA SER A 434 -4.69 -13.28 -13.45
C SER A 434 -4.63 -11.76 -13.57
N TYR A 435 -3.61 -11.16 -12.96
CA TYR A 435 -3.33 -9.73 -13.06
C TYR A 435 -2.37 -9.49 -14.21
N THR A 436 -2.94 -9.08 -15.34
CA THR A 436 -2.17 -8.90 -16.59
C THR A 436 -1.29 -7.65 -16.57
N ASN A 437 -1.61 -6.73 -15.65
CA ASN A 437 -0.90 -5.49 -15.40
C ASN A 437 -1.21 -5.04 -13.96
N VAL A 438 -0.18 -4.89 -13.15
CA VAL A 438 -0.21 -4.19 -11.86
C VAL A 438 0.79 -3.08 -11.96
N ASN A 439 0.36 -1.83 -11.81
CA ASN A 439 1.20 -0.67 -12.07
C ASN A 439 1.04 0.37 -10.96
N ARG A 440 2.16 0.93 -10.49
CA ARG A 440 2.16 2.07 -9.57
C ARG A 440 2.80 3.27 -10.24
N VAL A 441 2.29 4.46 -9.97
CA VAL A 441 2.77 5.72 -10.56
C VAL A 441 3.14 6.68 -9.45
N PHE A 442 4.33 7.28 -9.55
CA PHE A 442 4.86 8.17 -8.52
C PHE A 442 5.83 9.18 -9.14
N MET A 443 6.26 10.14 -8.32
CA MET A 443 7.22 11.17 -8.74
C MET A 443 8.63 10.79 -8.28
N VAL A 444 9.62 11.08 -9.12
CA VAL A 444 11.05 11.11 -8.76
C VAL A 444 11.60 12.42 -9.30
N GLY A 445 11.78 13.41 -8.43
CA GLY A 445 12.04 14.80 -8.82
C GLY A 445 10.85 15.35 -9.60
N ASP A 446 11.12 15.89 -10.79
CA ASP A 446 10.10 16.35 -11.74
C ASP A 446 9.60 15.22 -12.66
N TYR A 447 10.14 14.01 -12.54
CA TYR A 447 9.77 12.89 -13.39
C TYR A 447 8.59 12.11 -12.82
N ARG A 448 7.46 12.07 -13.54
CA ARG A 448 6.36 11.13 -13.25
C ARG A 448 6.69 9.78 -13.86
N THR A 449 7.06 8.83 -13.03
CA THR A 449 7.45 7.48 -13.43
C THR A 449 6.41 6.43 -13.03
N HIS A 450 6.64 5.20 -13.46
CA HIS A 450 5.82 4.06 -13.12
C HIS A 450 6.66 2.79 -13.04
N GLU A 451 6.19 1.84 -12.24
CA GLU A 451 6.76 0.51 -12.11
C GLU A 451 5.62 -0.49 -12.26
N SER A 452 5.87 -1.56 -13.01
CA SER A 452 4.82 -2.51 -13.39
C SER A 452 5.24 -3.95 -13.24
N GLY A 453 4.28 -4.81 -12.92
CA GLY A 453 4.44 -6.25 -12.78
C GLY A 453 3.18 -7.00 -13.19
N LYS A 454 3.27 -8.33 -13.07
CA LYS A 454 2.15 -9.25 -13.29
C LYS A 454 2.17 -10.29 -12.19
N THR A 455 0.99 -10.75 -11.79
CA THR A 455 0.88 -11.83 -10.83
C THR A 455 -0.38 -12.64 -11.11
N ASP A 456 -0.44 -13.83 -10.53
CA ASP A 456 -1.59 -14.71 -10.58
C ASP A 456 -2.09 -14.99 -9.16
N GLY A 457 -3.24 -15.63 -9.07
CA GLY A 457 -3.87 -15.96 -7.82
C GLY A 457 -4.88 -17.08 -8.00
N SER A 458 -5.30 -17.63 -6.87
CA SER A 458 -6.31 -18.68 -6.81
C SER A 458 -7.25 -18.43 -5.65
N TYR A 459 -8.49 -18.90 -5.80
CA TYR A 459 -9.49 -18.80 -4.74
C TYR A 459 -10.38 -20.03 -4.69
N LEU A 460 -10.88 -20.30 -3.49
CA LEU A 460 -11.80 -21.38 -3.17
C LEU A 460 -12.79 -20.89 -2.12
N GLY A 461 -14.07 -21.08 -2.40
CA GLY A 461 -15.15 -20.67 -1.53
C GLY A 461 -16.20 -21.75 -1.30
N LEU A 462 -16.88 -21.62 -0.16
CA LEU A 462 -18.04 -22.43 0.21
C LEU A 462 -19.05 -21.55 0.92
N GLY A 463 -20.30 -21.64 0.50
CA GLY A 463 -21.40 -20.92 1.11
C GLY A 463 -22.62 -21.78 1.40
N PHE A 464 -23.40 -21.29 2.36
CA PHE A 464 -24.70 -21.80 2.75
C PHE A 464 -25.71 -20.66 2.68
N HIS A 465 -26.82 -20.90 2.02
CA HIS A 465 -27.89 -19.93 1.84
C HIS A 465 -29.23 -20.56 2.20
N GLY A 466 -30.08 -19.87 2.94
CA GLY A 466 -31.41 -20.39 3.26
C GLY A 466 -32.34 -19.33 3.81
N GLY A 467 -33.60 -19.68 3.94
CA GLY A 467 -34.64 -18.78 4.41
C GLY A 467 -36.01 -19.43 4.46
N TYR A 468 -37.02 -18.61 4.74
CA TYR A 468 -38.40 -19.04 4.80
C TYR A 468 -39.32 -17.96 4.23
N TRP A 469 -40.14 -18.31 3.24
CA TRP A 469 -41.16 -17.44 2.68
C TRP A 469 -42.50 -17.62 3.40
N PHE A 470 -43.04 -16.52 3.92
CA PHE A 470 -44.41 -16.39 4.37
C PHE A 470 -45.26 -15.81 3.24
N ASP A 471 -46.35 -16.50 2.90
CA ASP A 471 -47.37 -15.99 1.98
C ASP A 471 -48.32 -15.02 2.71
N VAL A 472 -48.37 -13.79 2.24
CA VAL A 472 -49.23 -12.71 2.76
C VAL A 472 -50.02 -12.09 1.60
N GLY A 473 -51.10 -12.78 1.21
CA GLY A 473 -51.90 -12.37 0.05
C GLY A 473 -51.14 -12.57 -1.26
N SER A 474 -50.93 -11.51 -2.04
CA SER A 474 -50.13 -11.51 -3.27
C SER A 474 -48.63 -11.22 -3.05
N LEU A 475 -48.21 -11.11 -1.79
CA LEU A 475 -46.84 -10.83 -1.37
C LEU A 475 -46.26 -12.07 -0.68
N LYS A 476 -45.00 -12.39 -0.97
CA LYS A 476 -44.15 -13.26 -0.17
C LYS A 476 -43.15 -12.43 0.59
N THR A 477 -42.89 -12.79 1.85
CA THR A 477 -41.89 -12.11 2.66
C THR A 477 -41.25 -13.06 3.66
N GLY A 478 -40.02 -12.81 4.08
CA GLY A 478 -39.48 -13.55 5.20
C GLY A 478 -37.97 -13.41 5.37
N PRO A 479 -37.42 -14.07 6.40
CA PRO A 479 -36.02 -13.99 6.72
C PRO A 479 -35.17 -14.81 5.74
N LEU A 480 -33.95 -14.34 5.54
CA LEU A 480 -32.88 -15.07 4.85
C LEU A 480 -31.59 -15.02 5.67
N VAL A 481 -30.78 -16.06 5.50
CA VAL A 481 -29.43 -16.18 6.07
C VAL A 481 -28.49 -16.61 4.96
N ASN A 482 -27.30 -16.00 4.94
CA ASN A 482 -26.19 -16.44 4.12
C ASN A 482 -24.94 -16.55 4.98
N VAL A 483 -24.15 -17.60 4.82
CA VAL A 483 -22.81 -17.71 5.42
C VAL A 483 -21.87 -18.14 4.32
N GLU A 484 -20.82 -17.37 4.08
CA GLU A 484 -19.87 -17.59 2.99
C GLU A 484 -18.45 -17.50 3.51
N TYR A 485 -17.66 -18.53 3.22
CA TYR A 485 -16.21 -18.56 3.44
C TYR A 485 -15.50 -18.44 2.10
N GLN A 486 -14.50 -17.55 2.04
CA GLN A 486 -13.62 -17.37 0.88
C GLN A 486 -12.15 -17.42 1.31
N ASN A 487 -11.34 -18.23 0.63
CA ASN A 487 -9.88 -18.21 0.75
C ASN A 487 -9.29 -17.77 -0.59
N ILE A 488 -8.73 -16.56 -0.63
CA ILE A 488 -8.09 -15.97 -1.81
C ILE A 488 -6.59 -15.86 -1.56
N LYS A 489 -5.80 -16.31 -2.52
CA LYS A 489 -4.34 -16.26 -2.48
C LYS A 489 -3.83 -15.59 -3.73
N ILE A 490 -3.04 -14.53 -3.56
CA ILE A 490 -2.34 -13.85 -4.66
C ILE A 490 -0.86 -14.22 -4.54
N ASP A 491 -0.27 -14.69 -5.64
CA ASP A 491 1.14 -15.05 -5.68
C ASP A 491 2.02 -13.80 -5.54
N GLY A 492 3.21 -13.99 -4.96
CA GLY A 492 4.21 -12.94 -4.90
C GLY A 492 4.77 -12.66 -6.29
N TYR A 493 5.16 -11.41 -6.55
CA TYR A 493 5.70 -11.01 -7.84
C TYR A 493 6.79 -9.94 -7.69
N SER A 494 7.58 -9.77 -8.75
CA SER A 494 8.53 -8.68 -8.90
C SER A 494 8.09 -7.77 -10.03
N GLU A 495 8.25 -6.46 -9.83
CA GLU A 495 8.15 -5.50 -10.92
C GLU A 495 9.31 -5.69 -11.91
N GLY A 496 9.05 -5.34 -13.16
CA GLY A 496 10.05 -5.43 -14.21
C GLY A 496 11.16 -4.39 -14.08
N GLY A 497 12.27 -4.62 -14.78
CA GLY A 497 13.38 -3.67 -14.84
C GLY A 497 14.34 -3.71 -13.64
N ASN A 498 15.36 -2.86 -13.71
CA ASN A 498 16.44 -2.77 -12.70
C ASN A 498 16.54 -1.34 -12.14
N ASP A 499 15.43 -0.61 -12.15
CA ASP A 499 15.38 0.76 -11.67
C ASP A 499 15.62 0.80 -10.15
N ALA A 500 16.12 1.91 -9.62
CA ALA A 500 16.44 2.01 -8.19
C ALA A 500 15.19 1.85 -7.32
N THR A 501 14.04 2.12 -7.93
CA THR A 501 12.70 2.07 -7.35
C THR A 501 12.00 0.75 -7.55
N SER A 502 12.45 -0.19 -8.39
CA SER A 502 11.67 -1.39 -8.69
C SER A 502 11.62 -2.34 -7.48
N MET A 503 10.44 -2.91 -7.20
CA MET A 503 10.15 -3.66 -5.98
C MET A 503 9.67 -5.07 -6.27
N TRP A 504 9.71 -5.91 -5.23
CA TRP A 504 9.00 -7.18 -5.17
C TRP A 504 8.02 -7.18 -4.01
N PHE A 505 6.96 -7.96 -4.17
CA PHE A 505 5.88 -8.10 -3.20
C PHE A 505 5.68 -9.59 -2.88
N GLY A 506 5.55 -9.88 -1.60
CA GLY A 506 5.30 -11.23 -1.10
C GLY A 506 3.91 -11.73 -1.47
N ARG A 507 3.71 -13.04 -1.26
CA ARG A 507 2.40 -13.67 -1.39
C ARG A 507 1.40 -13.01 -0.44
N GLN A 508 0.17 -12.79 -0.91
CA GLN A 508 -0.93 -12.26 -0.10
C GLN A 508 -2.03 -13.32 0.08
N GLU A 509 -2.74 -13.26 1.20
CA GLU A 509 -3.85 -14.16 1.49
C GLU A 509 -4.99 -13.43 2.19
N ARG A 510 -6.17 -13.45 1.56
CA ARG A 510 -7.42 -12.91 2.09
C ARG A 510 -8.35 -14.05 2.46
N ASN A 511 -8.66 -14.15 3.75
CA ASN A 511 -9.68 -15.04 4.28
C ASN A 511 -10.90 -14.22 4.65
N ALA A 512 -12.06 -14.49 4.08
CA ALA A 512 -13.32 -13.85 4.44
C ALA A 512 -14.30 -14.89 5.02
N LEU A 513 -15.01 -14.53 6.08
CA LEU A 513 -16.14 -15.32 6.60
C LEU A 513 -17.31 -14.39 6.85
N ILE A 514 -18.12 -14.23 5.80
CA ILE A 514 -19.20 -13.25 5.72
C ILE A 514 -20.50 -13.93 6.12
N SER A 515 -21.11 -13.45 7.19
CA SER A 515 -22.44 -13.85 7.63
C SER A 515 -23.44 -12.74 7.34
N THR A 516 -24.53 -13.06 6.65
CA THR A 516 -25.62 -12.15 6.33
C THR A 516 -26.90 -12.60 7.02
N LEU A 517 -27.54 -11.68 7.73
CA LEU A 517 -28.92 -11.82 8.21
C LEU A 517 -29.78 -10.82 7.45
N GLY A 518 -30.79 -11.29 6.74
CA GLY A 518 -31.60 -10.43 5.89
C GLY A 518 -33.09 -10.71 5.94
N TRP A 519 -33.83 -9.85 5.25
CA TRP A 519 -35.26 -9.95 5.07
C TRP A 519 -35.63 -9.64 3.62
N GLY A 520 -36.40 -10.53 3.01
CA GLY A 520 -36.85 -10.45 1.62
C GLY A 520 -38.33 -10.11 1.48
N LEU A 521 -38.65 -9.51 0.36
CA LEU A 521 -39.99 -9.19 -0.13
C LEU A 521 -40.07 -9.59 -1.60
N GLN A 522 -41.15 -10.25 -1.99
CA GLN A 522 -41.41 -10.64 -3.37
C GLN A 522 -42.89 -10.43 -3.67
N GLY A 523 -43.19 -9.60 -4.67
CA GLY A 523 -44.56 -9.38 -5.15
C GLY A 523 -44.85 -10.21 -6.39
N HIS A 524 -46.14 -10.31 -6.72
CA HIS A 524 -46.58 -10.89 -7.99
C HIS A 524 -47.56 -9.93 -8.68
N TRP A 525 -47.20 -9.46 -9.87
CA TRP A 525 -47.96 -8.52 -10.68
C TRP A 525 -48.14 -9.05 -12.10
N GLN A 526 -49.39 -9.20 -12.53
CA GLN A 526 -49.70 -9.63 -13.90
C GLN A 526 -49.91 -8.40 -14.80
N MET A 527 -49.11 -8.27 -15.86
CA MET A 527 -49.18 -7.15 -16.82
C MET A 527 -49.41 -7.67 -18.24
N SER A 528 -50.66 -7.61 -18.70
CA SER A 528 -51.12 -8.15 -20.00
C SER A 528 -50.77 -9.62 -20.18
N ASN A 529 -49.68 -9.94 -20.91
CA ASN A 529 -49.23 -11.29 -21.22
C ASN A 529 -47.94 -11.68 -20.48
N MET A 530 -47.47 -10.87 -19.52
CA MET A 530 -46.24 -11.10 -18.77
C MET A 530 -46.52 -11.12 -17.27
N ASP A 531 -45.98 -12.13 -16.59
CA ASP A 531 -45.98 -12.19 -15.13
C ASP A 531 -44.69 -11.56 -14.59
N LEU A 532 -44.86 -10.48 -13.81
CA LEU A 532 -43.78 -9.73 -13.19
C LEU A 532 -43.69 -10.09 -11.71
N THR A 533 -42.47 -10.27 -11.25
CA THR A 533 -42.15 -10.62 -9.87
C THR A 533 -41.13 -9.62 -9.34
N PRO A 534 -41.58 -8.43 -8.87
CA PRO A 534 -40.70 -7.48 -8.21
C PRO A 534 -40.20 -8.07 -6.89
N PHE A 535 -38.95 -7.79 -6.54
CA PHE A 535 -38.36 -8.26 -5.29
C PHE A 535 -37.45 -7.19 -4.67
N ALA A 536 -37.31 -7.26 -3.34
CA ALA A 536 -36.39 -6.45 -2.58
C ALA A 536 -35.87 -7.25 -1.37
N GLU A 537 -34.59 -7.13 -1.07
CA GLU A 537 -33.92 -7.75 0.07
C GLU A 537 -33.05 -6.71 0.76
N LEU A 538 -33.06 -6.74 2.08
CA LEU A 538 -32.13 -5.98 2.92
C LEU A 538 -31.38 -6.94 3.81
N GLY A 539 -30.07 -6.74 3.94
CA GLY A 539 -29.18 -7.58 4.74
C GLY A 539 -28.30 -6.75 5.67
N TRP A 540 -28.01 -7.31 6.84
CA TRP A 540 -26.88 -6.94 7.67
C TRP A 540 -25.79 -8.00 7.49
N ASN A 541 -24.58 -7.56 7.18
CA ASN A 541 -23.44 -8.42 6.90
C ASN A 541 -22.36 -8.24 7.95
N HIS A 542 -21.66 -9.33 8.28
CA HIS A 542 -20.55 -9.35 9.20
C HIS A 542 -19.42 -10.23 8.68
N ASP A 543 -18.23 -9.66 8.46
CA ASP A 543 -17.01 -10.42 8.16
C ASP A 543 -16.20 -10.64 9.44
N SER A 544 -16.25 -11.86 9.96
CA SER A 544 -15.52 -12.24 11.19
C SER A 544 -14.01 -12.42 10.97
N ARG A 545 -13.55 -12.39 9.72
CA ARG A 545 -12.15 -12.50 9.33
C ARG A 545 -11.56 -11.21 8.77
N ALA A 546 -12.35 -10.14 8.69
CA ALA A 546 -11.84 -8.83 8.30
C ALA A 546 -10.79 -8.34 9.31
N SER A 547 -9.59 -8.10 8.79
CA SER A 547 -8.42 -7.58 9.51
C SER A 547 -7.62 -6.69 8.58
N THR A 548 -6.76 -5.86 9.15
CA THR A 548 -5.79 -5.10 8.36
C THR A 548 -4.85 -6.03 7.62
N ASP A 549 -4.67 -5.77 6.33
CA ASP A 549 -3.76 -6.51 5.49
C ASP A 549 -2.32 -6.15 5.79
N MET A 550 -1.42 -7.12 5.71
CA MET A 550 0.02 -6.89 5.80
C MET A 550 0.66 -7.37 4.51
N VAL A 551 1.38 -6.47 3.84
CA VAL A 551 2.09 -6.79 2.59
C VAL A 551 3.58 -6.72 2.85
N THR A 552 4.26 -7.87 2.72
CA THR A 552 5.71 -7.95 2.71
C THR A 552 6.24 -7.44 1.37
N ALA A 553 7.24 -6.57 1.41
CA ALA A 553 7.88 -6.04 0.21
C ALA A 553 9.39 -5.85 0.40
N GLY A 554 10.08 -5.63 -0.72
CA GLY A 554 11.47 -5.20 -0.77
C GLY A 554 11.82 -4.58 -2.12
N VAL A 555 13.02 -4.01 -2.23
CA VAL A 555 13.53 -3.40 -3.47
C VAL A 555 14.29 -4.46 -4.27
N ASN A 556 14.04 -4.63 -5.56
CA ASN A 556 14.68 -5.68 -6.37
C ASN A 556 16.21 -5.63 -6.36
N GLY A 557 16.78 -4.43 -6.31
CA GLY A 557 18.23 -4.22 -6.29
C GLY A 557 18.88 -4.37 -4.91
N MET A 558 18.12 -4.66 -3.85
CA MET A 558 18.63 -4.76 -2.49
C MET A 558 17.95 -5.89 -1.71
N ASN A 559 18.72 -6.51 -0.81
CA ASN A 559 18.19 -7.41 0.19
C ASN A 559 17.49 -6.61 1.31
N GLY A 560 16.91 -7.34 2.26
CA GLY A 560 16.04 -6.77 3.28
C GLY A 560 14.60 -6.78 2.80
N SER A 561 13.70 -6.85 3.77
CA SER A 561 12.27 -6.84 3.52
C SER A 561 11.56 -6.20 4.69
N PHE A 562 10.38 -5.67 4.43
CA PHE A 562 9.56 -5.00 5.41
C PHE A 562 8.09 -5.32 5.17
N ASP A 563 7.29 -5.21 6.22
CA ASP A 563 5.84 -5.36 6.14
C ASP A 563 5.21 -4.00 6.33
N MET A 564 4.20 -3.69 5.51
CA MET A 564 3.40 -2.49 5.67
C MET A 564 1.93 -2.86 5.79
N ALA A 565 1.25 -2.15 6.69
CA ALA A 565 -0.20 -2.22 6.84
C ALA A 565 -0.87 -1.65 5.59
N GLY A 566 -1.78 -2.45 5.04
CA GLY A 566 -2.55 -2.19 3.83
C GLY A 566 -4.00 -1.78 4.12
N PHE A 567 -4.88 -2.16 3.20
CA PHE A 567 -6.32 -2.00 3.33
C PHE A 567 -6.86 -2.70 4.58
N THR A 568 -7.90 -2.11 5.18
CA THR A 568 -8.62 -2.68 6.31
C THR A 568 -10.11 -2.72 5.95
N PRO A 569 -10.66 -3.88 5.63
CA PRO A 569 -12.09 -4.01 5.34
C PRO A 569 -12.94 -3.66 6.56
N ASP A 570 -14.11 -3.02 6.34
CA ASP A 570 -15.11 -2.86 7.40
C ASP A 570 -15.64 -4.24 7.82
N LYS A 571 -15.83 -4.43 9.13
CA LYS A 571 -16.35 -5.70 9.67
C LYS A 571 -17.84 -5.84 9.47
N ASN A 572 -18.56 -4.73 9.29
CA ASN A 572 -20.02 -4.74 9.20
C ASN A 572 -20.51 -3.76 8.15
N TRP A 573 -21.50 -4.17 7.37
CA TRP A 573 -22.17 -3.30 6.42
C TRP A 573 -23.61 -3.74 6.17
N GLY A 574 -24.44 -2.81 5.71
CA GLY A 574 -25.75 -3.11 5.17
C GLY A 574 -25.68 -3.42 3.69
N SER A 575 -26.50 -4.35 3.21
CA SER A 575 -26.68 -4.64 1.79
C SER A 575 -28.15 -4.47 1.39
N ALA A 576 -28.35 -4.00 0.16
CA ALA A 576 -29.68 -3.91 -0.46
C ALA A 576 -29.63 -4.55 -1.84
N ASN A 577 -30.63 -5.36 -2.15
CA ASN A 577 -30.84 -5.97 -3.47
C ASN A 577 -32.28 -5.70 -3.89
N ALA A 578 -32.51 -5.14 -5.07
CA ALA A 578 -33.86 -4.87 -5.55
C ALA A 578 -33.95 -5.04 -7.06
N GLY A 579 -35.04 -5.64 -7.54
CA GLY A 579 -35.17 -5.94 -8.95
C GLY A 579 -36.56 -6.41 -9.36
N VAL A 580 -36.65 -6.87 -10.60
CA VAL A 580 -37.85 -7.47 -11.17
C VAL A 580 -37.46 -8.67 -12.02
N ARG A 581 -38.21 -9.77 -11.86
CA ARG A 581 -38.17 -10.92 -12.75
C ARG A 581 -39.41 -10.89 -13.65
N ALA A 582 -39.26 -11.25 -14.91
CA ALA A 582 -40.34 -11.26 -15.89
C ALA A 582 -40.40 -12.62 -16.59
N GLN A 583 -41.55 -13.31 -16.46
CA GLN A 583 -41.83 -14.50 -17.24
C GLN A 583 -42.24 -14.07 -18.66
N ILE A 584 -41.32 -14.19 -19.62
CA ILE A 584 -41.50 -13.70 -20.99
C ILE A 584 -42.29 -14.70 -21.84
N THR A 585 -41.94 -15.98 -21.70
CA THR A 585 -42.70 -17.12 -22.25
C THR A 585 -42.76 -18.22 -21.19
N SER A 586 -43.45 -19.35 -21.42
CA SER A 586 -43.42 -20.48 -20.47
C SER A 586 -42.01 -21.00 -20.18
N ASN A 587 -41.06 -20.77 -21.09
CA ASN A 587 -39.72 -21.34 -21.06
C ASN A 587 -38.62 -20.26 -20.97
N VAL A 588 -38.98 -18.99 -20.76
CA VAL A 588 -38.01 -17.88 -20.67
C VAL A 588 -38.38 -16.96 -19.51
N LEU A 589 -37.45 -16.82 -18.56
CA LEU A 589 -37.50 -15.86 -17.46
C LEU A 589 -36.34 -14.87 -17.61
N GLY A 590 -36.62 -13.58 -17.60
CA GLY A 590 -35.59 -12.53 -17.56
C GLY A 590 -35.59 -11.81 -16.21
N TRP A 591 -34.47 -11.20 -15.82
CA TRP A 591 -34.43 -10.31 -14.67
C TRP A 591 -33.48 -9.14 -14.84
N VAL A 592 -33.77 -8.09 -14.08
CA VAL A 592 -32.87 -6.96 -13.82
C VAL A 592 -32.90 -6.66 -12.33
N SER A 593 -31.74 -6.39 -11.75
CA SER A 593 -31.63 -6.01 -10.34
C SER A 593 -30.45 -5.10 -10.08
N TYR A 594 -30.56 -4.33 -9.00
CA TYR A 594 -29.50 -3.51 -8.44
C TYR A 594 -29.09 -4.08 -7.09
N ASN A 595 -27.80 -4.16 -6.83
CA ASN A 595 -27.22 -4.52 -5.55
C ASN A 595 -26.32 -3.37 -5.05
N GLY A 596 -26.31 -3.10 -3.76
CA GLY A 596 -25.40 -2.11 -3.20
C GLY A 596 -25.12 -2.29 -1.71
N HIS A 597 -23.98 -1.74 -1.29
CA HIS A 597 -23.58 -1.65 0.12
C HIS A 597 -23.92 -0.27 0.69
N PHE A 598 -24.26 -0.21 1.98
CA PHE A 598 -24.42 1.02 2.73
C PHE A 598 -23.89 0.87 4.16
N SER A 599 -23.51 2.00 4.78
CA SER A 599 -22.84 2.01 6.09
C SER A 599 -21.54 1.19 6.17
N ASP A 600 -20.91 0.97 5.02
CA ASP A 600 -19.53 0.48 4.92
C ASP A 600 -18.62 1.71 4.89
N ASN A 601 -17.70 1.82 5.86
CA ASN A 601 -16.80 2.96 5.99
C ASN A 601 -15.47 2.76 5.25
N SER A 602 -15.25 1.58 4.69
CA SER A 602 -14.02 1.20 3.98
C SER A 602 -14.17 1.29 2.47
N GLN A 603 -15.39 1.04 1.97
CA GLN A 603 -15.67 1.00 0.55
C GLN A 603 -17.14 1.28 0.21
N ARG A 604 -17.38 1.59 -1.06
CA ARG A 604 -18.71 1.70 -1.66
C ARG A 604 -18.79 0.70 -2.80
N TYR A 605 -19.92 0.00 -2.86
CA TYR A 605 -20.15 -1.00 -3.87
C TYR A 605 -21.54 -0.84 -4.45
N ASN A 606 -21.63 -0.80 -5.78
CA ASN A 606 -22.89 -0.70 -6.52
C ASN A 606 -22.82 -1.62 -7.73
N SER A 607 -23.85 -2.43 -7.95
CA SER A 607 -23.91 -3.30 -9.12
C SER A 607 -25.29 -3.33 -9.76
N ILE A 608 -25.29 -3.58 -11.07
CA ILE A 608 -26.49 -3.84 -11.86
C ILE A 608 -26.30 -5.21 -12.50
N ASN A 609 -27.29 -6.08 -12.28
CA ASN A 609 -27.30 -7.44 -12.77
C ASN A 609 -28.45 -7.60 -13.77
N LEU A 610 -28.16 -8.19 -14.93
CA LEU A 610 -29.14 -8.57 -15.93
C LEU A 610 -28.95 -10.05 -16.22
N GLY A 611 -30.04 -10.80 -16.34
CA GLY A 611 -29.91 -12.20 -16.74
C GLY A 611 -31.17 -12.78 -17.33
N VAL A 612 -30.98 -14.00 -17.83
CA VAL A 612 -32.01 -14.78 -18.47
C VAL A 612 -31.85 -16.26 -18.11
N LYS A 613 -32.97 -16.94 -17.91
CA LYS A 613 -33.08 -18.36 -17.65
C LYS A 613 -34.00 -19.00 -18.69
N PHE A 614 -33.54 -20.10 -19.27
CA PHE A 614 -34.22 -20.85 -20.32
C PHE A 614 -34.51 -22.27 -19.83
N GLY A 615 -35.74 -22.75 -20.05
CA GLY A 615 -36.15 -24.11 -19.76
C GLY A 615 -36.28 -24.93 -21.04
N PHE A 616 -35.81 -26.17 -21.04
CA PHE A 616 -35.91 -27.08 -22.18
C PHE A 616 -36.07 -28.54 -21.77
#